data_AF-A0A9X8VE83-F1
#
_entry.id   AF-A0A9X8VE83-F1
#
_cell.length_a   1.000
_cell.length_b   1.000
_cell.length_c   1.000
_cell.angle_alpha   90.00
_cell.angle_beta   90.00
_cell.angle_gamma   90.00
#
_symmetry.space_group_name_H-M   'P 1'
#
loop_
_entity.id
_entity.type
_entity.pdbx_description
1 polymer ?
#
loop_
_entity_poly.entity_id
_entity_poly.type
_entity_poly.pdbx_seq_one_letter_code
_entity_poly.pdbx_strand_id
1 'polypeptide(L)'
;VTARARDGKIDPVFGRDNEIRQMVDILSRRRKNNPILVGEPGVGKTALVEGLALRIAEGNVPESLKPVILRTLDLGLLQAGAGVKGEFEQRLKNIIDA
;
A
#
# COMPACT_ATOMS: atom_id res chain seq x y z
N VAL A 1 7.28 -0.92 1.09
CA VAL A 1 6.99 -0.23 2.37
C VAL A 1 7.18 -1.16 3.56
N THR A 2 6.61 -2.37 3.58
CA THR A 2 6.75 -3.30 4.73
C THR A 2 8.18 -3.64 5.11
N ALA A 3 9.11 -3.76 4.14
CA ALA A 3 10.53 -3.94 4.46
C ALA A 3 11.10 -2.77 5.28
N ARG A 4 10.77 -1.52 4.91
CA ARG A 4 11.16 -0.33 5.67
C ARG A 4 10.55 -0.33 7.08
N ALA A 5 9.32 -0.80 7.23
CA ALA A 5 8.68 -0.96 8.53
C ALA A 5 9.45 -1.95 9.41
N ARG A 6 9.80 -3.13 8.87
CA ARG A 6 10.58 -4.16 9.59
C ARG A 6 11.98 -3.68 9.97
N ASP A 7 12.58 -2.82 9.13
CA ASP A 7 13.86 -2.18 9.40
C ASP A 7 13.78 -1.02 10.42
N GLY A 8 12.59 -0.67 10.92
CA GLY A 8 12.41 0.49 11.81
C GLY A 8 12.60 1.85 11.12
N LYS A 9 12.48 1.91 9.79
CA LYS A 9 12.67 3.12 8.96
C LYS A 9 11.36 3.85 8.62
N ILE A 10 10.32 3.60 9.42
CA ILE A 10 9.02 4.25 9.32
C ILE A 10 8.69 4.77 10.70
N ASP A 11 8.39 6.06 10.77
CA ASP A 11 8.01 6.71 12.02
C ASP A 11 6.65 6.19 12.51
N PRO A 12 6.44 6.11 13.84
CA PRO A 12 5.16 5.73 14.39
C PRO A 12 4.06 6.72 13.98
N VAL A 13 2.90 6.18 13.63
CA VAL A 13 1.75 6.96 13.15
C VAL A 13 0.73 7.12 14.27
N PHE A 14 0.46 8.36 14.68
CA PHE A 14 -0.46 8.68 15.77
C PHE A 14 -1.81 9.21 15.27
N GLY A 15 -2.90 8.89 15.99
CA GLY A 15 -4.21 9.48 15.77
C GLY A 15 -4.95 9.00 14.51
N ARG A 16 -4.46 7.92 13.88
CA ARG A 16 -5.01 7.34 12.64
C ARG A 16 -5.45 5.88 12.77
N ASP A 17 -5.60 5.41 14.01
CA ASP A 17 -5.86 4.00 14.30
C ASP A 17 -7.15 3.48 13.70
N ASN A 18 -8.19 4.33 13.62
CA ASN A 18 -9.49 3.98 13.10
C ASN A 18 -9.44 3.78 11.58
N GLU A 19 -8.80 4.69 10.85
CA GLU A 19 -8.62 4.59 9.41
C GLU A 19 -7.73 3.41 9.04
N ILE A 20 -6.65 3.17 9.79
CA ILE A 20 -5.79 1.99 9.58
C ILE A 20 -6.57 0.70 9.85
N ARG A 21 -7.38 0.66 10.92
CA ARG A 21 -8.25 -0.51 11.21
C ARG A 21 -9.24 -0.73 10.07
N GLN A 22 -9.87 0.33 9.55
CA GLN A 22 -10.79 0.24 8.43
C GLN A 22 -10.13 -0.31 7.17
N MET A 23 -8.88 0.08 6.87
CA MET A 23 -8.14 -0.50 5.74
C MET A 23 -7.89 -1.99 5.92
N VAL A 24 -7.45 -2.41 7.11
CA VAL A 24 -7.26 -3.83 7.46
C VAL A 24 -8.56 -4.61 7.28
N ASP A 25 -9.67 -4.06 7.76
CA ASP A 25 -11.00 -4.66 7.63
C ASP A 25 -11.42 -4.79 6.17
N ILE A 26 -11.19 -3.77 5.34
CA ILE A 26 -11.51 -3.81 3.91
C ILE A 26 -10.67 -4.86 3.19
N LEU A 27 -9.34 -4.87 3.41
CA LEU A 27 -8.42 -5.82 2.78
C LEU A 27 -8.75 -7.28 3.12
N SER A 28 -9.33 -7.51 4.31
CA SER A 28 -9.72 -8.84 4.78
C SER A 28 -11.05 -9.35 4.21
N ARG A 29 -11.78 -8.54 3.43
CA ARG A 29 -13.08 -8.94 2.85
C ARG A 29 -12.90 -9.92 1.70
N ARG A 30 -13.90 -10.79 1.49
CA ARG A 30 -13.95 -11.67 0.30
C ARG A 30 -14.26 -10.93 -1.00
N ARG A 31 -14.98 -9.81 -0.94
CA ARG A 31 -15.37 -8.98 -2.09
C ARG A 31 -15.22 -7.51 -1.73
N LYS A 32 -14.97 -6.67 -2.73
CA LYS A 32 -14.75 -5.22 -2.55
C LYS A 32 -13.64 -4.96 -1.50
N ASN A 33 -12.54 -5.67 -1.66
CA ASN A 33 -11.40 -5.69 -0.73
C ASN A 33 -10.28 -4.70 -1.09
N ASN A 34 -10.54 -3.79 -2.03
CA ASN A 34 -9.59 -2.77 -2.46
C ASN A 34 -9.95 -1.44 -1.79
N PRO A 35 -9.23 -1.01 -0.73
CA PRO A 35 -9.47 0.28 -0.11
C PRO A 35 -8.99 1.42 -1.01
N ILE A 36 -9.74 2.52 -1.05
CA ILE A 36 -9.34 3.77 -1.74
C ILE A 36 -9.33 4.89 -0.72
N LEU A 37 -8.18 5.55 -0.56
CA LEU A 37 -8.01 6.68 0.36
C LEU A 37 -8.36 8.01 -0.32
N VAL A 38 -9.49 8.58 0.07
CA VAL A 38 -10.00 9.86 -0.46
C VAL A 38 -9.78 10.96 0.57
N GLY A 39 -9.49 12.18 0.11
CA GLY A 39 -9.16 13.34 0.95
C GLY A 39 -8.33 14.37 0.19
N GLU A 40 -8.10 15.53 0.79
CA GLU A 40 -7.31 16.60 0.18
C GLU A 40 -5.82 16.20 0.06
N PRO A 41 -5.05 16.83 -0.84
CA PRO A 41 -3.59 16.69 -0.86
C PRO A 41 -2.98 17.10 0.50
N GLY A 42 -1.93 16.40 0.94
CA GLY A 42 -1.20 16.76 2.16
C GLY A 42 -1.83 16.29 3.48
N VAL A 43 -3.04 15.73 3.49
CA VAL A 43 -3.72 15.28 4.74
C VAL A 43 -3.10 14.05 5.42
N GLY A 44 -1.99 13.52 4.89
CA GLY A 44 -1.29 12.36 5.45
C GLY A 44 -1.80 10.99 4.96
N LYS A 45 -2.34 10.90 3.74
CA LYS A 45 -2.74 9.60 3.15
C LYS A 45 -1.57 8.60 3.08
N THR A 46 -0.35 9.09 2.83
CA THR A 46 0.86 8.26 2.83
C THR A 46 1.13 7.69 4.22
N ALA A 47 0.95 8.50 5.28
CA ALA A 47 1.14 8.06 6.66
C ALA A 47 0.18 6.93 7.04
N LEU A 48 -1.04 6.91 6.50
CA LEU A 48 -1.96 5.78 6.67
C LEU A 48 -1.38 4.47 6.10
N VAL A 49 -0.83 4.52 4.88
CA VAL A 49 -0.22 3.36 4.21
C VAL A 49 1.02 2.88 4.97
N GLU A 50 1.81 3.80 5.50
CA GLU A 50 2.96 3.50 6.34
C GLU A 50 2.56 2.87 7.68
N GLY A 51 1.51 3.38 8.33
CA GLY A 51 0.93 2.78 9.54
C GLY A 51 0.36 1.38 9.30
N LEU A 52 -0.26 1.15 8.14
CA LEU A 52 -0.67 -0.21 7.74
C LEU A 52 0.55 -1.14 7.57
N ALA A 53 1.63 -0.64 6.98
CA ALA A 53 2.86 -1.42 6.81
C ALA A 53 3.52 -1.77 8.16
N LEU A 54 3.48 -0.86 9.14
CA LEU A 54 3.90 -1.12 10.53
C LEU A 54 3.07 -2.24 11.15
N ARG A 55 1.72 -2.16 11.09
CA ARG A 55 0.86 -3.20 11.65
C ARG A 55 1.10 -4.58 11.03
N ILE A 56 1.34 -4.64 9.72
CA ILE A 56 1.69 -5.91 9.04
C ILE A 56 3.06 -6.40 9.53
N ALA A 57 4.05 -5.52 9.67
CA ALA A 57 5.40 -5.88 10.13
C ALA A 57 5.40 -6.41 11.58
N GLU A 58 4.57 -5.84 12.45
CA GLU A 58 4.41 -6.24 13.85
C GLU A 58 3.51 -7.49 14.03
N GLY A 59 2.83 -7.93 12.97
CA GLY A 59 1.84 -9.01 13.05
C GLY A 59 0.51 -8.60 13.69
N ASN A 60 0.28 -7.29 13.89
CA ASN A 60 -0.93 -6.69 14.42
C ASN A 60 -2.06 -6.58 13.36
N VAL A 61 -2.28 -7.67 12.62
CA VAL A 61 -3.28 -7.81 11.56
C VAL A 61 -3.86 -9.24 11.55
N PRO A 62 -5.04 -9.48 10.94
CA PRO A 62 -5.57 -10.82 10.75
C PRO A 62 -4.59 -11.77 10.05
N GLU A 63 -4.71 -13.08 10.32
CA GLU A 63 -3.84 -14.13 9.75
C GLU A 63 -3.70 -14.05 8.22
N SER A 64 -4.78 -13.67 7.52
CA SER A 64 -4.78 -13.50 6.06
C SER A 64 -3.82 -12.41 5.56
N LEU A 65 -3.50 -11.41 6.39
CA LEU A 65 -2.66 -10.28 6.03
C LEU A 65 -1.24 -10.34 6.59
N LYS A 66 -0.96 -11.24 7.54
CA LYS A 66 0.39 -11.44 8.07
C LYS A 66 1.45 -11.80 7.02
N PRO A 67 1.17 -12.66 6.01
CA PRO A 67 2.16 -12.99 4.99
C PRO A 67 2.29 -11.91 3.90
N VAL A 68 1.42 -10.89 3.90
CA VAL A 68 1.34 -9.91 2.82
C VAL A 68 2.49 -8.91 2.88
N ILE A 69 2.97 -8.49 1.71
CA ILE A 69 4.01 -7.46 1.58
C ILE A 69 3.42 -6.26 0.86
N LEU A 70 3.52 -5.09 1.49
CA LEU A 70 3.02 -3.84 0.96
C LEU A 70 4.11 -3.11 0.16
N ARG A 71 3.83 -2.89 -1.13
CA ARG A 71 4.70 -2.23 -2.11
C ARG A 71 4.06 -0.92 -2.58
N THR A 72 4.91 0.02 -2.98
CA THR A 72 4.47 1.27 -3.62
C THR A 72 4.75 1.13 -5.11
N LEU A 73 3.78 1.49 -5.93
CA LEU A 73 3.94 1.58 -7.37
C LEU A 73 3.98 3.04 -7.77
N ASP A 74 5.07 3.47 -8.39
CA ASP A 74 5.22 4.81 -8.94
C ASP A 74 4.85 4.78 -10.43
N LEU A 75 3.71 5.38 -10.76
CA LEU A 75 3.22 5.44 -12.14
C LEU A 75 4.04 6.41 -13.00
N GLY A 76 4.64 7.44 -12.41
CA GLY A 76 5.49 8.40 -13.13
C GLY A 76 6.78 7.73 -13.60
N LEU A 77 7.41 6.93 -12.75
CA LEU A 77 8.56 6.10 -13.14
C LEU A 77 8.19 5.05 -14.19
N LEU A 78 6.98 4.48 -14.09
CA LEU A 78 6.52 3.49 -15.06
C LEU A 78 6.27 4.10 -16.44
N GLN A 79 5.77 5.34 -16.47
CA GLN A 79 5.54 6.13 -17.68
C GLN A 79 6.83 6.72 -18.24
N ALA A 80 7.84 7.00 -17.41
CA ALA A 80 9.12 7.52 -17.87
C ALA A 80 9.78 6.55 -18.87
N GLY A 81 10.07 7.06 -20.06
CA GLY A 81 10.65 6.28 -21.15
C GLY A 81 9.71 5.27 -21.80
N ALA A 82 8.41 5.28 -21.49
CA ALA A 82 7.40 4.58 -22.30
C ALA A 82 7.07 5.44 -23.52
N GLY A 83 7.85 5.28 -24.59
CA GLY A 83 7.74 6.10 -25.80
C GLY A 83 6.83 5.51 -26.87
N VAL A 84 6.60 4.20 -26.79
CA VAL A 84 5.78 3.46 -27.77
C VAL A 84 4.40 3.19 -27.21
N LYS A 85 3.37 3.34 -28.05
CA LYS A 85 1.98 3.00 -27.69
C LYS A 85 1.89 1.55 -27.19
N GLY A 86 1.35 1.35 -26.00
CA GLY A 86 1.21 0.02 -25.39
C GLY A 86 2.36 -0.39 -24.45
N GLU A 87 3.47 0.36 -24.43
CA GLU A 87 4.63 0.01 -23.60
C GLU A 87 4.35 0.18 -22.11
N PHE A 88 3.61 1.24 -21.73
CA PHE A 88 3.18 1.47 -20.35
C PHE A 88 2.29 0.32 -19.85
N GLU A 89 1.30 -0.08 -20.65
CA GLU A 89 0.37 -1.15 -20.31
C GLU A 89 1.09 -2.50 -20.19
N GLN A 90 2.06 -2.76 -21.07
CA GLN A 90 2.88 -3.96 -21.00
C GLN A 90 3.74 -3.98 -19.72
N ARG A 91 4.37 -2.86 -19.35
CA ARG A 91 5.14 -2.73 -18.11
C ARG A 91 4.25 -2.93 -16.88
N LEU A 92 3.05 -2.34 -16.86
CA LEU A 92 2.09 -2.51 -15.77
C LEU A 92 1.64 -3.97 -15.63
N LYS A 93 1.34 -4.63 -16.76
CA LYS A 93 0.94 -6.03 -16.78
C LYS A 93 2.03 -6.93 -16.22
N ASN A 94 3.28 -6.71 -16.62
CA ASN A 94 4.43 -7.46 -16.11
C ASN A 94 4.59 -7.35 -14.59
N ILE A 95 4.17 -6.24 -13.97
CA ILE A 95 4.20 -6.06 -12.51
C ILE A 95 3.06 -6.82 -11.83
N ILE A 96 1.90 -6.92 -12.47
CA ILE A 96 0.73 -7.64 -11.93
C ILE A 96 0.94 -9.15 -12.00
N ASP A 97 1.60 -9.63 -13.05
CA ASP A 97 1.84 -11.05 -13.30
C ASP A 97 3.07 -11.62 -12.55
N ALA A 98 3.88 -10.75 -11.92
CA ALA A 98 5.10 -11.10 -11.17
C ALA A 98 4.83 -11.41 -9.68
#